data_AF-A0A6B0ZC96-F1
#
_entry.id   AF-A0A6B0ZC96-F1
#
_cell.length_a   1.000
_cell.length_b   1.000
_cell.length_c   1.000
_cell.angle_alpha   90.00
_cell.angle_beta   90.00
_cell.angle_gamma   90.00
#
_symmetry.space_group_name_H-M   'P 1'
#
loop_
_entity.id
_entity.type
_entity.pdbx_description
1 polymer ?
#
loop_
_entity_poly.entity_id
_entity_poly.type
_entity_poly.pdbx_seq_one_letter_code
_entity_poly.pdbx_strand_id
1 'polypeptide(L)'
;MASTAERIKALVDDNIEVDGQALDIPDDMNFSLAAAGVSSMDLVALGKLIASEFGITFTLDDCAALDNLTKVVAFVDSKAA
;
A
#
# COMPACT_ATOMS: atom_id res chain seq x y z
N MET A 1 6.98 -15.41 -10.06
CA MET A 1 5.69 -14.70 -10.00
C MET A 1 5.76 -13.86 -8.75
N ALA A 2 5.88 -12.54 -8.87
CA ALA A 2 5.83 -11.68 -7.68
C ALA A 2 4.39 -11.70 -7.16
N SER A 3 4.24 -12.01 -5.88
CA SER A 3 2.97 -11.96 -5.17
C SER A 3 2.44 -10.52 -5.11
N THR A 4 1.12 -10.36 -4.95
CA THR A 4 0.46 -9.04 -4.76
C THR A 4 1.16 -8.21 -3.68
N ALA A 5 1.55 -8.90 -2.60
CA ALA A 5 2.42 -8.46 -1.54
C ALA A 5 3.72 -7.81 -2.07
N GLU A 6 4.56 -8.57 -2.77
CA GLU A 6 5.85 -8.06 -3.28
C GLU A 6 5.70 -6.84 -4.20
N ARG A 7 4.66 -6.82 -5.04
CA ARG A 7 4.37 -5.67 -5.92
C ARG A 7 3.96 -4.42 -5.13
N ILE A 8 3.13 -4.57 -4.11
CA ILE A 8 2.74 -3.46 -3.24
C ILE A 8 3.94 -2.96 -2.45
N LYS A 9 4.79 -3.85 -1.93
CA LYS A 9 6.04 -3.49 -1.26
C LYS A 9 6.93 -2.64 -2.17
N ALA A 10 7.13 -3.07 -3.41
CA ALA A 10 7.89 -2.30 -4.40
C ALA A 10 7.25 -0.94 -4.69
N LEU A 11 5.93 -0.86 -4.86
CA LEU A 11 5.24 0.41 -5.06
C LEU A 11 5.41 1.38 -3.89
N VAL A 12 5.38 0.88 -2.65
CA VAL A 12 5.63 1.71 -1.47
C VAL A 12 7.09 2.16 -1.44
N ASP A 13 8.05 1.26 -1.66
CA ASP A 13 9.48 1.58 -1.65
C ASP A 13 9.85 2.61 -2.73
N ASP A 14 9.30 2.47 -3.95
CA ASP A 14 9.55 3.38 -5.08
C ASP A 14 8.85 4.74 -4.96
N ASN A 15 7.76 4.85 -4.18
CA ASN A 15 6.91 6.06 -4.17
C ASN A 15 6.71 6.71 -2.79
N ILE A 16 7.10 6.05 -1.70
CA ILE A 16 6.85 6.51 -0.33
C ILE A 16 8.18 6.59 0.43
N GLU A 17 8.57 7.80 0.77
CA GLU A 17 9.72 8.09 1.61
C GLU A 17 9.24 8.85 2.86
N VAL A 18 9.68 8.42 4.04
CA VAL A 18 9.46 9.14 5.30
C VAL A 18 10.79 9.70 5.76
N ASP A 19 10.84 11.01 6.02
CA ASP A 19 12.05 11.72 6.43
C ASP A 19 13.25 11.54 5.47
N GLY A 20 12.97 11.34 4.16
CA GLY A 20 13.99 11.13 3.13
C GLY A 20 14.61 9.73 3.15
N GLN A 21 13.98 8.77 3.84
CA GLN A 21 14.34 7.36 3.82
C GLN A 21 13.18 6.54 3.28
N ALA A 22 13.51 5.53 2.47
CA ALA A 22 12.56 4.50 2.06
C ALA A 22 11.97 3.83 3.30
N LEU A 23 10.69 3.47 3.19
CA LEU A 23 9.97 2.86 4.30
C LEU A 23 10.46 1.43 4.52
N ASP A 24 10.96 1.13 5.71
CA ASP A 24 11.34 -0.24 6.06
C ASP A 24 10.07 -1.07 6.36
N ILE A 25 9.54 -1.71 5.32
CA ILE A 25 8.34 -2.54 5.44
C ILE A 25 8.75 -3.97 5.83
N PRO A 26 8.33 -4.47 7.00
CA PRO A 26 8.63 -5.84 7.41
C PRO A 26 8.00 -6.85 6.45
N ASP A 27 8.63 -8.03 6.32
CA ASP A 27 8.16 -9.10 5.41
C ASP A 27 6.77 -9.64 5.74
N ASP A 28 6.35 -9.55 7.00
CA ASP A 28 5.02 -9.98 7.41
C ASP A 28 3.90 -9.03 6.92
N MET A 29 4.25 -7.84 6.41
CA MET A 29 3.33 -6.78 5.94
C MET A 29 2.31 -6.29 6.95
N ASN A 30 2.31 -6.85 8.16
CA ASN A 30 1.51 -6.42 9.28
C ASN A 30 2.10 -5.12 9.86
N PHE A 31 2.03 -4.09 9.05
CA PHE A 31 2.69 -2.83 9.28
C PHE A 31 1.74 -1.70 8.93
N SER A 32 1.63 -0.75 9.86
CA SER A 32 0.80 0.42 9.67
C SER A 32 1.61 1.56 9.10
N LEU A 33 1.36 1.89 7.83
CA LEU A 33 1.98 3.03 7.15
C LEU A 33 1.74 4.35 7.90
N ALA A 34 0.54 4.53 8.45
CA ALA A 34 0.23 5.70 9.29
C ALA A 34 1.08 5.75 10.58
N ALA A 35 1.40 4.61 11.18
CA ALA A 35 2.26 4.54 12.36
C ALA A 35 3.75 4.77 12.02
N ALA A 36 4.12 4.54 10.76
CA ALA A 36 5.46 4.78 10.23
C ALA A 36 5.73 6.26 9.91
N GLY A 37 4.73 7.13 10.07
CA GLY A 37 4.85 8.55 9.71
C GLY A 37 4.46 8.87 8.27
N VAL A 38 3.87 7.93 7.53
CA VAL A 38 3.36 8.21 6.18
C VAL A 38 2.20 9.20 6.28
N SER A 39 2.29 10.27 5.49
CA SER A 39 1.25 11.29 5.48
C SER A 39 -0.04 10.76 4.86
N SER A 40 -1.19 11.33 5.25
CA SER A 40 -2.48 10.96 4.68
C SER A 40 -2.54 11.18 3.16
N MET A 41 -1.75 12.13 2.63
CA MET A 41 -1.65 12.37 1.19
C MET A 41 -0.92 11.23 0.48
N ASP A 42 0.18 10.76 1.05
CA ASP A 42 0.99 9.66 0.50
C ASP A 42 0.22 8.34 0.54
N LEU A 43 -0.58 8.10 1.58
CA LEU A 43 -1.50 6.97 1.64
C LEU A 43 -2.50 7.00 0.47
N VAL A 44 -3.13 8.15 0.22
CA VAL A 44 -4.09 8.29 -0.89
C VAL A 44 -3.40 8.13 -2.25
N ALA A 45 -2.18 8.66 -2.40
CA ALA A 45 -1.39 8.50 -3.62
C ALA A 45 -1.03 7.02 -3.87
N LEU A 46 -0.58 6.31 -2.83
CA LEU A 46 -0.31 4.88 -2.86
C LEU A 46 -1.56 4.08 -3.24
N GLY A 47 -2.71 4.37 -2.60
CA GLY A 47 -3.97 3.70 -2.91
C GLY A 47 -4.36 3.85 -4.39
N LYS A 48 -4.16 5.04 -4.97
CA LYS A 48 -4.39 5.29 -6.41
C LYS A 48 -3.39 4.59 -7.31
N LEU A 49 -2.12 4.50 -6.91
CA LEU A 49 -1.11 3.75 -7.66
C LEU A 49 -1.45 2.26 -7.71
N ILE A 50 -1.77 1.67 -6.56
CA ILE A 50 -2.23 0.28 -6.45
C ILE A 50 -3.50 0.08 -7.28
N ALA A 51 -4.47 1.00 -7.19
CA ALA A 51 -5.68 0.96 -8.01
C ALA A 51 -5.37 0.89 -9.51
N SER A 52 -4.45 1.74 -9.98
CA SER A 52 -4.04 1.80 -11.38
C SER A 52 -3.24 0.57 -11.81
N GLU A 53 -2.37 0.05 -10.95
CA GLU A 53 -1.50 -1.10 -11.22
C GLU A 53 -2.29 -2.41 -11.33
N PHE A 54 -3.33 -2.56 -10.51
CA PHE A 54 -4.16 -3.76 -10.46
C PHE A 54 -5.51 -3.60 -11.20
N GLY A 55 -5.80 -2.41 -11.74
CA GLY A 55 -7.05 -2.12 -12.45
C GLY A 55 -8.30 -2.17 -11.56
N ILE A 56 -8.14 -1.91 -10.27
CA ILE A 56 -9.24 -1.96 -9.29
C ILE A 56 -9.73 -0.56 -8.94
N THR A 57 -11.01 -0.43 -8.60
CA THR A 57 -11.55 0.83 -8.08
C THR A 57 -11.21 0.96 -6.61
N PHE A 58 -10.45 2.01 -6.28
CA PHE A 58 -10.05 2.33 -4.92
C PHE A 58 -10.75 3.60 -4.46
N THR A 59 -11.51 3.53 -3.37
CA THR A 59 -12.30 4.64 -2.83
C THR A 59 -11.66 5.28 -1.60
N LEU A 60 -12.18 6.43 -1.16
CA LEU A 60 -11.72 7.08 0.07
C LEU A 60 -12.03 6.24 1.32
N ASP A 61 -13.11 5.47 1.33
CA ASP A 61 -13.40 4.52 2.40
C ASP A 61 -12.36 3.39 2.44
N ASP A 62 -11.84 2.97 1.28
CA ASP A 62 -10.75 2.00 1.21
C ASP A 62 -9.41 2.58 1.70
N CYS A 63 -9.24 3.91 1.70
CA CYS A 63 -8.05 4.55 2.28
C CYS A 63 -7.93 4.25 3.77
N ALA A 64 -9.05 4.09 4.49
CA ALA A 64 -9.03 3.70 5.90
C ALA A 64 -8.47 2.27 6.09
N ALA A 65 -8.56 1.41 5.07
CA ALA A 65 -7.96 0.08 5.07
C ALA A 65 -6.47 0.07 4.63
N LEU A 66 -5.95 1.19 4.10
CA LEU A 66 -4.50 1.38 3.89
C LEU A 66 -3.74 1.62 5.19
N ASP A 67 -4.45 1.67 6.32
CA ASP A 67 -3.84 1.67 7.65
C ASP A 67 -2.96 0.45 7.87
N ASN A 68 -3.15 -0.63 7.12
CA ASN A 68 -2.39 -1.87 7.24
C ASN A 68 -2.19 -2.52 5.86
N LEU A 69 -0.93 -2.68 5.45
CA LEU A 69 -0.57 -3.24 4.13
C LEU A 69 -1.14 -4.64 3.90
N THR A 70 -1.23 -5.49 4.92
CA THR A 70 -1.86 -6.82 4.80
C THR A 70 -3.32 -6.72 4.36
N LYS A 71 -4.08 -5.73 4.84
CA LYS A 71 -5.48 -5.52 4.40
C LYS A 71 -5.54 -5.07 2.95
N VAL A 72 -4.60 -4.23 2.52
CA VAL A 72 -4.50 -3.76 1.13
C VAL A 72 -4.20 -4.93 0.20
N VAL A 73 -3.23 -5.77 0.56
CA VAL A 73 -2.90 -6.99 -0.19
C VAL A 73 -4.13 -7.89 -0.29
N ALA A 74 -4.81 -8.17 0.82
CA ALA A 74 -6.01 -9.02 0.82
C ALA A 74 -7.17 -8.42 -0.01
N PHE A 75 -7.33 -7.10 0.00
CA PHE A 75 -8.33 -6.39 -0.80
C PHE A 75 -8.02 -6.49 -2.29
N VAL A 76 -6.78 -6.22 -2.68
CA VAL A 76 -6.31 -6.32 -4.06
C VAL A 76 -6.43 -7.76 -4.54
N ASP A 77 -6.00 -8.73 -3.74
CA ASP A 77 -6.10 -10.17 -4.07
C ASP A 77 -7.56 -10.61 -4.26
N SER A 78 -8.48 -10.12 -3.43
CA SER A 78 -9.92 -10.38 -3.57
C SER A 78 -10.56 -9.71 -4.80
N LYS A 79 -9.94 -8.64 -5.34
CA LYS A 79 -10.47 -7.84 -6.46
C LYS A 79 -9.79 -8.13 -7.79
N ALA A 80 -8.56 -8.63 -7.77
CA ALA A 80 -7.76 -9.00 -8.94
C ALA A 80 -8.07 -10.42 -9.46
N ALA A 81 -9.14 -11.05 -8.96
CA ALA A 81 -9.63 -12.37 -9.37
C ALA A 81 -10.28 -12.37 -10.76
#